data_AF-A0AAW9JN34-F1
#
_entry.id   AF-A0AAW9JN34-F1
#
_cell.length_a   1.000
_cell.length_b   1.000
_cell.length_c   1.000
_cell.angle_alpha   90.00
_cell.angle_beta   90.00
_cell.angle_gamma   90.00
#
_symmetry.space_group_name_H-M   'P 1'
#
loop_
_entity.id
_entity.type
_entity.pdbx_description
1 polymer ?
#
loop_
_entity_poly.entity_id
_entity_poly.type
_entity_poly.pdbx_seq_one_letter_code
_entity_poly.pdbx_strand_id
1 'polypeptide(L)'
;MKVNVNSFSEKFQVAMGKFSTNIIVMIIANGMIKLLPITMVGSICAILSNLGIPGYQDFIDGAGITPIIKLGTTMTTNLISVYVLVSLSIEMAKMLKSDTISAVLISFMSFFIVTPLGSFDIKDGKVSAFDISYLGSKGMFVAMIVALLCTYSPE
;
A
#
# COMPACT_ATOMS: atom_id res chain seq x y z
N MET A 1 15.12 -30.25 33.72
CA MET A 1 14.94 -28.78 33.61
C MET A 1 13.65 -28.52 32.86
N LYS A 2 12.50 -28.40 33.54
CA LYS A 2 11.22 -28.09 32.89
C LYS A 2 11.21 -26.60 32.59
N VAL A 3 11.39 -26.23 31.32
CA VAL A 3 11.19 -24.85 30.87
C VAL A 3 9.76 -24.47 31.25
N ASN A 4 9.62 -23.53 32.17
CA ASN A 4 8.33 -23.09 32.67
C ASN A 4 7.62 -22.28 31.57
N VAL A 5 6.81 -22.97 30.77
CA VAL A 5 6.04 -22.40 29.64
C VAL A 5 5.23 -21.18 30.07
N ASN A 6 4.76 -21.14 31.31
CA ASN A 6 4.00 -20.00 31.85
C ASN A 6 4.88 -18.76 32.01
N SER A 7 6.13 -18.91 32.46
CA SER A 7 7.07 -17.78 32.60
C SER A 7 7.53 -17.22 31.24
N PHE A 8 7.68 -18.08 30.24
CA PHE A 8 7.94 -17.63 28.86
C PHE A 8 6.72 -16.90 28.29
N SER A 9 5.52 -17.44 28.46
CA SER A 9 4.27 -16.83 28.02
C SER A 9 4.05 -15.45 28.64
N GLU A 10 4.27 -15.28 29.94
CA GLU A 10 4.16 -13.99 30.63
C GLU A 10 5.15 -12.95 30.08
N LYS A 11 6.44 -13.31 29.94
CA LYS A 11 7.45 -12.41 29.37
C LYS A 11 7.14 -12.05 27.92
N PHE A 12 6.65 -13.01 27.15
CA PHE A 12 6.23 -12.81 25.77
C PHE A 12 5.02 -11.88 25.68
N GLN A 13 4.00 -12.05 26.53
CA GLN A 13 2.84 -11.17 26.60
C GLN A 13 3.22 -9.73 26.95
N VAL A 14 4.13 -9.53 27.92
CA VAL A 14 4.63 -8.18 28.26
C VAL A 14 5.40 -7.56 27.11
N ALA A 15 6.25 -8.33 26.43
CA ALA A 15 6.99 -7.86 25.25
C ALA A 15 6.05 -7.48 24.11
N MET A 16 5.07 -8.32 23.80
CA MET A 16 4.05 -8.06 22.79
C MET A 16 3.17 -6.86 23.14
N GLY A 17 2.83 -6.69 24.42
CA GLY A 17 2.12 -5.51 24.91
C GLY A 17 2.89 -4.22 24.60
N LYS A 18 4.19 -4.18 24.93
CA LYS A 18 5.06 -3.02 24.63
C LYS A 18 5.25 -2.78 23.13
N PHE A 19 5.35 -3.84 22.34
CA PHE A 19 5.45 -3.74 20.89
C PHE A 19 4.17 -3.17 20.26
N SER A 20 3.02 -3.68 20.70
CA SER A 20 1.71 -3.25 20.20
C SER A 20 1.36 -1.82 20.61
N THR A 21 1.84 -1.34 21.76
CA THR A 21 1.59 0.04 22.21
C THR A 21 2.59 1.06 21.67
N ASN A 22 3.59 0.63 20.90
CA ASN A 22 4.50 1.56 20.24
C ASN A 22 3.72 2.39 19.20
N ILE A 23 3.89 3.72 19.26
CA ILE A 23 3.16 4.66 18.41
C ILE A 23 3.35 4.38 16.92
N ILE A 24 4.56 4.01 16.49
CA ILE A 24 4.87 3.74 15.08
C ILE A 24 4.17 2.44 14.64
N VAL A 25 4.23 1.39 15.46
CA VAL A 25 3.57 0.11 15.17
C VAL A 25 2.06 0.29 15.07
N MET A 26 1.48 1.08 15.97
CA MET A 26 0.06 1.40 15.95
C MET A 26 -0.34 2.21 14.70
N ILE A 27 0.46 3.21 14.31
CA ILE A 27 0.25 3.98 13.07
C ILE A 27 0.29 3.06 11.85
N ILE A 28 1.28 2.18 11.76
CA ILE A 28 1.39 1.22 10.66
C ILE A 28 0.17 0.31 10.63
N ALA A 29 -0.20 -0.29 11.76
CA ALA A 29 -1.35 -1.19 11.84
C ALA A 29 -2.65 -0.50 11.42
N ASN A 30 -2.94 0.68 11.99
CA ASN A 30 -4.15 1.43 11.69
C ASN A 30 -4.17 1.93 10.24
N GLY A 31 -3.03 2.39 9.71
CA GLY A 31 -2.91 2.80 8.32
C GLY A 31 -3.12 1.62 7.36
N MET A 32 -2.61 0.44 7.67
CA MET A 32 -2.83 -0.75 6.84
C MET A 32 -4.30 -1.19 6.85
N ILE A 33 -5.02 -1.07 7.97
CA ILE A 33 -6.45 -1.40 8.05
C ILE A 33 -7.29 -0.51 7.12
N LYS A 34 -6.93 0.76 6.94
CA LYS A 34 -7.65 1.66 6.03
C LYS A 34 -7.52 1.27 4.54
N LEU A 35 -6.57 0.38 4.19
CA LEU A 35 -6.41 -0.13 2.83
C LEU A 35 -7.38 -1.26 2.50
N LEU A 36 -8.04 -1.84 3.50
CA LEU A 36 -8.95 -2.96 3.32
C LEU A 36 -10.00 -2.72 2.20
N PRO A 37 -10.67 -1.56 2.11
CA PRO A 37 -11.64 -1.31 1.04
C PRO A 37 -11.03 -1.40 -0.36
N ILE A 38 -9.82 -0.87 -0.54
CA ILE A 38 -9.11 -0.89 -1.83
C ILE A 38 -8.71 -2.33 -2.19
N THR A 39 -8.15 -3.07 -1.23
CA THR A 39 -7.77 -4.47 -1.44
C THR A 39 -8.97 -5.38 -1.70
N MET A 40 -10.13 -5.07 -1.08
CA MET A 40 -11.38 -5.78 -1.33
C MET A 40 -11.87 -5.55 -2.76
N VAL A 41 -11.88 -4.29 -3.24
CA VAL A 41 -12.24 -3.99 -4.63
C VAL A 41 -11.33 -4.73 -5.61
N GLY A 42 -10.02 -4.72 -5.37
CA GLY A 42 -9.06 -5.44 -6.22
C GLY A 42 -9.31 -6.94 -6.26
N SER A 43 -9.62 -7.53 -5.11
CA SER A 43 -9.94 -8.95 -5.00
C SER A 43 -11.24 -9.32 -5.71
N ILE A 44 -12.27 -8.48 -5.63
CA ILE A 44 -13.54 -8.67 -6.36
C ILE A 44 -13.27 -8.64 -7.87
N CYS A 45 -12.54 -7.64 -8.35
CA CYS A 45 -12.15 -7.56 -9.76
C CYS A 45 -11.34 -8.80 -10.21
N ALA A 46 -10.45 -9.30 -9.35
CA ALA A 46 -9.63 -10.47 -9.66
C ALA A 46 -10.49 -11.73 -9.80
N ILE A 47 -11.45 -11.92 -8.89
CA ILE A 47 -12.39 -13.04 -8.92
C ILE A 47 -13.25 -12.96 -10.19
N LEU A 48 -13.81 -11.79 -10.49
CA LEU A 48 -14.63 -11.60 -11.68
C LEU A 48 -13.82 -11.85 -12.96
N SER A 49 -12.58 -11.38 -13.04
CA SER A 49 -11.76 -11.61 -14.24
C SER A 49 -11.37 -13.08 -14.44
N ASN A 50 -11.22 -13.86 -13.36
CA ASN A 50 -10.65 -15.21 -13.40
C ASN A 50 -11.66 -16.29 -13.02
N LEU A 51 -12.96 -15.98 -13.12
CA LEU A 51 -14.02 -16.92 -12.79
C LEU A 51 -13.99 -18.09 -13.79
N GLY A 52 -13.72 -19.31 -13.31
CA GLY A 52 -13.56 -20.51 -14.15
C GLY A 52 -14.86 -21.09 -14.74
N ILE A 53 -15.86 -20.25 -15.03
CA ILE A 53 -17.14 -20.64 -15.59
C ILE A 53 -17.13 -20.34 -17.10
N PRO A 54 -17.14 -21.36 -17.99
CA PRO A 54 -16.98 -21.17 -19.43
C PRO A 54 -17.98 -20.18 -20.04
N GLY A 55 -19.28 -20.34 -19.77
CA GLY A 55 -20.31 -19.45 -20.33
C GLY A 55 -20.26 -18.00 -19.83
N TYR A 56 -19.64 -17.76 -18.66
CA TYR A 56 -19.39 -16.41 -18.18
C TYR A 56 -18.20 -15.77 -18.90
N GLN A 57 -17.13 -16.54 -19.13
CA GLN A 57 -15.94 -16.07 -19.84
C GLN A 57 -16.29 -15.68 -21.28
N ASP A 58 -17.05 -16.52 -21.98
CA ASP A 58 -17.53 -16.23 -23.33
C ASP A 58 -18.40 -14.96 -23.37
N PHE A 59 -19.20 -14.71 -22.32
CA PHE A 59 -20.03 -13.52 -22.21
C PHE A 59 -19.19 -12.25 -22.02
N ILE A 60 -18.23 -12.24 -21.09
CA ILE A 60 -17.44 -11.04 -20.81
C ILE A 60 -16.46 -10.70 -21.94
N ASP A 61 -15.94 -11.72 -22.62
CA ASP A 61 -15.08 -11.57 -23.78
C ASP A 61 -15.90 -11.07 -24.98
N GLY A 62 -17.09 -11.64 -25.22
CA GLY A 62 -18.02 -11.17 -26.24
C GLY A 62 -18.52 -9.74 -26.01
N ALA A 63 -18.66 -9.32 -24.75
CA ALA A 63 -19.04 -7.97 -24.37
C ALA A 63 -17.86 -6.97 -24.35
N GLY A 64 -16.61 -7.43 -24.44
CA GLY A 64 -15.41 -6.59 -24.39
C GLY A 64 -15.13 -5.95 -23.03
N ILE A 65 -15.70 -6.48 -21.93
CA ILE A 65 -15.60 -5.90 -20.58
C ILE A 65 -14.39 -6.46 -19.81
N THR A 66 -13.87 -7.62 -20.22
CA THR A 66 -12.66 -8.26 -19.68
C THR A 66 -11.49 -7.30 -19.39
N PRO A 67 -11.06 -6.41 -20.30
CA PRO A 67 -9.97 -5.47 -20.01
C PRO A 67 -10.28 -4.49 -18.88
N ILE A 68 -11.54 -4.05 -18.73
CA ILE A 68 -11.96 -3.10 -17.68
C ILE A 68 -11.90 -3.78 -16.31
N ILE A 69 -12.35 -5.04 -16.21
CA ILE A 69 -12.31 -5.81 -14.96
C ILE A 69 -10.84 -6.09 -14.56
N LYS A 70 -10.01 -6.46 -15.54
CA LYS A 70 -8.56 -6.65 -15.32
C LYS A 70 -7.86 -5.36 -14.90
N LEU A 71 -8.28 -4.22 -15.44
CA LEU A 71 -7.74 -2.91 -15.07
C LEU A 71 -7.98 -2.62 -13.58
N GLY A 72 -9.15 -2.96 -13.04
CA GLY A 72 -9.45 -2.80 -11.61
C GLY A 72 -8.43 -3.51 -10.72
N THR A 73 -8.18 -4.79 -10.98
CA THR A 73 -7.18 -5.59 -10.25
C THR A 73 -5.76 -5.04 -10.41
N THR A 74 -5.44 -4.58 -11.62
CA THR A 74 -4.13 -4.03 -11.96
C THR A 74 -3.88 -2.74 -11.18
N MET A 75 -4.85 -1.82 -11.17
CA MET A 75 -4.72 -0.53 -10.46
C MET A 75 -4.62 -0.71 -8.95
N THR A 76 -5.36 -1.65 -8.35
CA THR A 76 -5.26 -1.90 -6.92
C THR A 76 -3.90 -2.48 -6.51
N THR A 77 -3.33 -3.35 -7.34
CA THR A 77 -2.07 -4.05 -7.03
C THR A 77 -0.85 -3.20 -7.37
N ASN A 78 -0.88 -2.53 -8.52
CA ASN A 78 0.24 -1.78 -9.04
C ASN A 78 0.36 -0.36 -8.48
N LEU A 79 -0.64 0.12 -7.73
CA LEU A 79 -0.58 1.39 -7.01
C LEU A 79 -0.61 1.22 -5.48
N ILE A 80 -0.41 -0.01 -4.98
CA ILE A 80 -0.54 -0.29 -3.55
C ILE A 80 0.40 0.53 -2.68
N SER A 81 1.62 0.87 -3.14
CA SER A 81 2.54 1.69 -2.35
C SER A 81 2.02 3.12 -2.18
N VAL A 82 1.33 3.64 -3.20
CA VAL A 82 0.72 4.98 -3.16
C VAL A 82 -0.42 5.00 -2.15
N TYR A 83 -1.28 3.99 -2.15
CA TYR A 83 -2.37 3.90 -1.16
C TYR A 83 -1.82 3.79 0.27
N VAL A 84 -0.76 3.00 0.46
CA VAL A 84 -0.05 2.88 1.74
C VAL A 84 0.51 4.22 2.20
N LEU A 85 1.18 4.96 1.31
CA LEU A 85 1.74 6.28 1.58
C LEU A 85 0.66 7.24 2.12
N VAL A 86 -0.47 7.34 1.42
CA VAL A 86 -1.59 8.21 1.80
C VAL A 86 -2.16 7.78 3.15
N SER A 87 -2.41 6.49 3.32
CA SER A 87 -3.05 5.98 4.52
C SER A 87 -2.21 6.20 5.78
N LEU A 88 -0.89 5.95 5.67
CA LEU A 88 0.05 6.13 6.77
C LEU A 88 0.29 7.59 7.10
N SER A 89 0.45 8.46 6.10
CA SER A 89 0.62 9.90 6.33
C SER A 89 -0.63 10.51 6.99
N ILE A 90 -1.84 10.10 6.59
CA ILE A 90 -3.07 10.52 7.27
C ILE A 90 -3.11 10.03 8.72
N GLU A 91 -2.79 8.76 8.97
CA GLU A 91 -2.84 8.20 10.33
C GLU A 91 -1.80 8.86 11.24
N MET A 92 -0.59 9.08 10.73
CA MET A 92 0.47 9.73 11.48
C MET A 92 0.15 11.21 11.76
N ALA A 93 -0.37 11.95 10.79
CA ALA A 93 -0.75 13.35 10.98
C ALA A 93 -1.85 13.49 12.04
N LYS A 94 -2.84 12.59 12.03
CA LYS A 94 -3.89 12.54 13.06
C LYS A 94 -3.32 12.25 14.45
N MET A 95 -2.37 11.31 14.54
CA MET A 95 -1.69 10.98 15.80
C MET A 95 -0.85 12.13 16.34
N LEU A 96 -0.19 12.89 15.45
CA LEU A 96 0.62 14.06 15.80
C LEU A 96 -0.19 15.36 15.95
N LYS A 97 -1.50 15.33 15.64
CA LYS A 97 -2.39 16.51 15.60
C LYS A 97 -1.88 17.60 14.65
N SER A 98 -1.23 17.21 13.56
CA SER A 98 -0.72 18.11 12.53
C SER A 98 -1.68 18.24 11.35
N ASP A 99 -1.42 19.19 10.46
CA ASP A 99 -2.23 19.34 9.25
C ASP A 99 -2.12 18.10 8.35
N THR A 100 -3.26 17.46 8.12
CA THR A 100 -3.32 16.19 7.38
C THR A 100 -3.05 16.38 5.90
N ILE A 101 -3.54 17.47 5.30
CA ILE A 101 -3.40 17.71 3.86
C ILE A 101 -1.93 17.96 3.52
N SER A 102 -1.27 18.83 4.27
CA SER A 102 0.15 19.16 4.10
C SER A 102 1.03 17.93 4.29
N ALA A 103 0.78 17.13 5.33
CA ALA A 103 1.51 15.89 5.59
C ALA A 103 1.43 14.90 4.40
N VAL A 104 0.22 14.73 3.84
CA VAL A 104 0.01 13.86 2.68
C VAL A 104 0.74 14.40 1.46
N LEU A 105 0.60 15.70 1.15
CA LEU A 105 1.23 16.32 -0.02
C LEU A 105 2.76 16.25 0.03
N ILE A 106 3.36 16.54 1.18
CA ILE A 106 4.82 16.46 1.38
C ILE A 106 5.30 15.01 1.26
N SER A 107 4.55 14.06 1.82
CA SER A 107 4.87 12.62 1.68
C SER A 107 4.79 12.17 0.23
N PHE A 108 3.80 12.61 -0.53
CA PHE A 108 3.68 12.35 -1.98
C PHE A 108 4.85 12.90 -2.79
N MET A 109 5.16 14.18 -2.58
CA MET A 109 6.29 14.82 -3.25
C MET A 109 7.58 14.07 -2.97
N SER A 110 7.83 13.74 -1.69
CA SER A 110 9.03 13.04 -1.26
C SER A 110 9.11 11.62 -1.84
N PHE A 111 7.97 10.91 -1.91
CA PHE A 111 7.91 9.58 -2.50
C PHE A 111 8.26 9.61 -3.99
N PHE A 112 7.73 10.58 -4.74
CA PHE A 112 8.05 10.71 -6.16
C PHE A 112 9.48 11.18 -6.42
N ILE A 113 10.08 11.99 -5.54
CA ILE A 113 11.50 12.37 -5.64
C ILE A 113 12.41 11.16 -5.48
N VAL A 114 12.09 10.26 -4.55
CA VAL A 114 12.87 9.04 -4.29
C VAL A 114 12.59 7.95 -5.33
N THR A 115 11.45 8.01 -6.00
CA THR A 115 11.09 7.02 -7.03
C THR A 115 11.90 7.25 -8.31
N PRO A 116 12.66 6.26 -8.79
CA PRO A 116 13.50 6.43 -9.96
C PRO A 116 12.65 6.61 -11.23
N LEU A 117 13.03 7.59 -12.05
CA LEU A 117 12.52 7.77 -13.40
C LEU A 117 13.30 6.86 -14.35
N GLY A 118 12.58 6.03 -15.12
CA GLY A 118 13.14 5.23 -16.19
C GLY A 118 13.16 6.01 -17.50
N SER A 119 14.17 5.77 -18.34
CA SER A 119 14.17 6.20 -19.74
C SER A 119 13.66 5.06 -20.61
N PHE A 120 12.53 5.26 -21.27
CA PHE A 120 11.90 4.28 -22.14
C PHE A 120 12.15 4.66 -23.59
N ASP A 121 12.68 3.73 -24.38
CA ASP A 121 12.85 3.90 -25.82
C ASP A 121 11.49 3.76 -26.50
N ILE A 122 11.05 4.84 -27.15
CA ILE A 122 9.89 4.88 -28.04
C ILE A 122 10.40 5.11 -29.46
N LYS A 123 9.62 4.73 -30.48
CA LYS A 123 9.98 4.85 -31.90
C LYS A 123 10.52 6.24 -32.30
N ASP A 124 10.09 7.31 -31.61
CA ASP A 124 10.48 8.70 -31.87
C ASP A 124 11.41 9.31 -30.79
N GLY A 125 12.02 8.50 -29.93
CA GLY A 125 13.02 8.96 -28.95
C GLY A 125 12.87 8.37 -27.55
N LYS A 126 13.68 8.85 -26.60
CA LYS A 126 13.64 8.45 -25.19
C LYS A 126 12.65 9.32 -24.41
N VAL A 127 11.71 8.68 -23.72
CA VAL A 127 10.78 9.36 -22.80
C VAL A 127 11.11 8.97 -21.37
N SER A 128 11.19 9.96 -20.49
CA SER A 128 11.30 9.74 -19.05
C SER A 128 9.91 9.48 -18.47
N ALA A 129 9.70 8.32 -17.85
CA ALA A 129 8.44 7.98 -17.19
C ALA A 129 8.69 7.22 -15.87
N PHE A 130 7.65 7.12 -15.05
CA PHE A 130 7.68 6.23 -13.90
C PHE A 130 7.37 4.81 -14.34
N ASP A 131 8.22 3.87 -13.95
CA ASP A 131 7.87 2.45 -14.02
C ASP A 131 6.84 2.17 -12.91
N ILE A 132 5.64 1.79 -13.34
CA ILE A 132 4.50 1.44 -12.47
C ILE A 132 4.87 0.36 -11.45
N SER A 133 5.88 -0.48 -11.73
CA SER A 133 6.40 -1.48 -10.80
C SER A 133 6.86 -0.87 -9.47
N TYR A 134 7.41 0.35 -9.48
CA TYR A 134 7.82 1.06 -8.24
C TYR A 134 6.63 1.62 -7.46
N LEU A 135 5.46 1.79 -8.07
CA LEU A 135 4.23 2.21 -7.39
C LEU A 135 3.46 1.00 -6.82
N GLY A 136 3.87 -0.22 -7.20
CA GLY A 136 3.32 -1.48 -6.71
C GLY A 136 3.99 -1.98 -5.43
N SER A 137 4.00 -3.29 -5.25
CA SER A 137 4.59 -3.94 -4.06
C SER A 137 6.09 -3.63 -3.87
N LYS A 138 6.84 -3.39 -4.95
CA LYS A 138 8.28 -3.08 -4.92
C LYS A 138 8.58 -1.78 -4.16
N GLY A 139 7.72 -0.76 -4.28
CA GLY A 139 7.90 0.52 -3.59
C GLY A 139 7.19 0.62 -2.24
N MET A 140 6.47 -0.41 -1.82
CA MET A 140 5.65 -0.38 -0.60
C MET A 140 6.48 -0.05 0.65
N PHE A 141 7.64 -0.68 0.80
CA PHE A 141 8.52 -0.43 1.95
C PHE A 141 9.09 0.99 1.95
N VAL A 142 9.45 1.50 0.77
CA VAL A 142 9.92 2.89 0.60
C VAL A 142 8.80 3.87 0.95
N ALA A 143 7.57 3.61 0.49
CA ALA A 143 6.40 4.43 0.83
C ALA A 143 6.15 4.47 2.34
N MET A 144 6.29 3.35 3.06
CA MET A 144 6.15 3.34 4.52
C MET A 144 7.20 4.22 5.21
N ILE A 145 8.47 4.11 4.81
CA ILE A 145 9.56 4.92 5.38
C ILE A 145 9.32 6.40 5.10
N VAL A 146 9.01 6.75 3.85
CA VAL A 146 8.77 8.13 3.43
C VAL A 146 7.57 8.71 4.18
N ALA A 147 6.44 7.99 4.26
CA ALA A 147 5.27 8.46 5.00
C ALA A 147 5.62 8.77 6.47
N LEU A 148 6.39 7.89 7.12
CA LEU A 148 6.74 8.07 8.53
C LEU A 148 7.73 9.22 8.73
N LEU A 149 8.76 9.33 7.92
CA LEU A 149 9.79 10.37 8.07
C LEU A 149 9.26 11.76 7.68
N CYS A 150 8.55 11.86 6.56
CA CYS A 150 8.03 13.13 6.07
C CYS A 150 6.89 13.67 6.93
N THR A 151 6.02 12.79 7.44
CA THR A 151 4.92 13.22 8.32
C THR A 151 5.39 13.53 9.74
N TYR A 152 6.54 13.01 10.18
CA TYR A 152 7.13 13.36 11.48
C TYR A 152 7.64 14.80 11.56
N SER A 153 7.88 15.44 10.41
CA SER A 153 8.38 16.81 10.32
C SER A 153 7.33 17.83 9.84
N PRO A 154 6.18 18.02 10.52
CA PRO A 154 5.36 19.20 10.29
C PRO A 154 5.85 20.29 11.25
N GLU A 155 6.51 21.32 10.70
CA GLU A 155 6.71 22.59 11.42
C GLU A 155 5.37 23.17 11.92
#